data_AF-A0A1S8A6S7-F1
#
_entry.id   AF-A0A1S8A6S7-F1
#
_cell.length_a   1.000
_cell.length_b   1.000
_cell.length_c   1.000
_cell.angle_alpha   90.00
_cell.angle_beta   90.00
_cell.angle_gamma   90.00
#
_symmetry.space_group_name_H-M   'P 1'
#
loop_
_entity.id
_entity.type
_entity.pdbx_description
1 polymer ?
#
loop_
_entity_poly.entity_id
_entity_poly.type
_entity_poly.pdbx_seq_one_letter_code
_entity_poly.pdbx_strand_id
1 'polypeptide(L)' 'MWLLNTCTWEMRDFISHKQAPPYAVLSHTWGNEEVSFREWQYEPLKDIGKKEGFKKISSCCRQAAEDGFEWVWVDT' A
#
# COMPACT_ATOMS: atom_id res chain seq x y z
N MET A 1 -10.97 6.39 -3.65
CA MET A 1 -9.89 6.21 -2.66
C MET A 1 -9.19 4.91 -2.96
N TRP A 2 -7.90 4.97 -3.29
CA TRP A 2 -7.13 3.77 -3.62
C TRP A 2 -6.63 3.10 -2.34
N LEU A 3 -6.93 1.81 -2.20
CA LEU A 3 -6.40 0.98 -1.12
C LEU A 3 -5.60 -0.18 -1.72
N LEU A 4 -4.51 -0.53 -1.04
CA LEU A 4 -3.66 -1.67 -1.35
C LEU A 4 -4.10 -2.87 -0.53
N ASN A 5 -4.31 -4.02 -1.16
CA ASN A 5 -4.58 -5.27 -0.45
C ASN A 5 -3.31 -5.80 0.24
N THR A 6 -3.42 -6.21 1.50
CA THR A 6 -2.27 -6.65 2.32
C THR A 6 -1.65 -7.97 1.87
N CYS A 7 -2.40 -8.81 1.17
CA CYS A 7 -1.97 -10.15 0.74
C CYS A 7 -1.68 -10.22 -0.76
N THR A 8 -2.55 -9.64 -1.59
CA THR A 8 -2.45 -9.73 -3.06
C THR A 8 -1.61 -8.62 -3.68
N TRP A 9 -1.35 -7.52 -2.95
CA TRP A 9 -0.67 -6.32 -3.44
C TRP A 9 -1.42 -5.60 -4.58
N GLU A 10 -2.69 -5.95 -4.78
CA GLU A 10 -3.55 -5.31 -5.76
C GLU A 10 -4.09 -3.98 -5.24
N MET A 11 -4.08 -2.97 -6.11
CA MET A 11 -4.71 -1.69 -5.83
C MET A 11 -6.16 -1.69 -6.29
N ARG A 12 -7.05 -1.22 -5.42
CA ARG A 12 -8.46 -1.07 -5.73
C ARG A 12 -8.95 0.33 -5.39
N ASP A 13 -9.70 0.93 -6.30
CA ASP A 13 -10.40 2.19 -6.04
C ASP A 13 -11.74 1.93 -5.36
N PHE A 14 -11.93 2.56 -4.21
CA PHE A 14 -13.19 2.61 -3.47
C PHE A 14 -13.81 4.01 -3.63
N ILE A 15 -14.93 4.07 -4.35
CA ILE A 15 -15.56 5.33 -4.80
C ILE A 15 -16.08 6.18 -3.63
N SER A 16 -16.43 5.56 -2.50
CA SER A 16 -16.89 6.30 -1.31
C SER A 16 -16.32 5.73 -0.01
N HIS A 17 -16.12 6.59 0.99
CA HIS A 17 -15.72 6.18 2.34
C HIS A 17 -16.73 5.21 2.99
N LYS A 18 -18.01 5.25 2.57
CA LYS A 18 -19.05 4.32 3.06
C LYS A 18 -18.91 2.90 2.52
N GLN A 19 -18.19 2.73 1.41
CA GLN A 19 -17.95 1.44 0.76
C GLN A 19 -16.53 0.92 1.04
N ALA A 20 -15.68 1.75 1.63
CA ALA A 20 -14.35 1.33 2.02
C ALA A 20 -14.45 0.39 3.24
N PRO A 21 -13.85 -0.81 3.17
CA PRO A 21 -13.74 -1.69 4.33
C PRO A 21 -12.82 -1.05 5.39
N PRO A 22 -12.75 -1.59 6.62
CA PRO A 22 -11.71 -1.19 7.57
C PRO A 22 -10.32 -1.32 6.94
N TYR A 23 -9.50 -0.28 7.07
CA TYR A 23 -8.15 -0.23 6.52
C TYR A 23 -7.16 0.38 7.51
N ALA A 24 -5.92 -0.08 7.46
CA ALA A 24 -4.81 0.57 8.14
C ALA A 24 -4.27 1.74 7.29
N VAL A 25 -3.59 2.69 7.92
CA VAL A 25 -2.98 3.82 7.24
C VAL A 25 -1.47 3.76 7.40
N LEU A 26 -0.75 3.68 6.29
CA LEU A 26 0.67 3.99 6.27
C LEU A 26 0.80 5.50 6.07
N SER A 27 1.06 6.20 7.17
CA SER A 27 1.30 7.65 7.14
C SER A 27 2.64 7.96 6.47
N HIS A 28 2.69 9.10 5.78
CA HIS A 28 3.90 9.59 5.12
C HIS A 28 5.08 9.64 6.08
N THR A 29 6.10 8.83 5.78
CA THR A 29 7.40 8.93 6.45
C THR A 29 8.44 9.17 5.38
N TRP A 30 8.88 10.43 5.25
CA TRP A 30 9.88 10.84 4.27
C TRP A 30 11.04 9.84 4.20
N GLY A 31 11.38 9.39 3.00
CA GLY A 31 12.50 8.48 2.78
C GLY A 31 13.07 8.57 1.37
N ASN A 32 14.24 7.95 1.18
CA ASN A 32 14.78 7.79 -0.16
C ASN A 32 14.03 6.67 -0.90
N GLU A 33 13.92 6.82 -2.22
CA GLU A 33 13.32 5.81 -3.12
C GLU A 33 11.87 5.44 -2.78
N GLU A 34 11.01 6.46 -2.64
CA GLU A 34 9.58 6.26 -2.52
C GLU A 34 9.00 5.56 -3.76
N VAL A 35 7.94 4.80 -3.54
CA VAL A 35 7.21 4.12 -4.62
C VAL A 35 5.98 4.94 -4.93
N SER A 36 5.95 5.54 -6.11
CA SER A 36 4.78 6.30 -6.55
C SER A 36 3.62 5.37 -6.92
N PHE A 37 2.40 5.89 -6.84
CA PHE A 37 1.20 5.21 -7.31
C PHE A 37 1.33 4.69 -8.75
N ARG A 38 1.94 5.49 -9.64
CA ARG A 38 2.14 5.12 -11.04
C ARG A 38 3.09 3.93 -11.17
N GLU A 39 4.19 3.94 -10.43
CA GLU A 39 5.12 2.81 -10.44
C GLU A 39 4.43 1.56 -9.92
N TRP A 40 3.66 1.65 -8.84
CA TRP A 40 2.89 0.51 -8.30
C TRP A 40 1.92 -0.10 -9.33
N GLN A 41 1.32 0.71 -10.18
CA GLN A 41 0.35 0.22 -11.17
C GLN A 41 0.98 -0.33 -12.44
N TYR A 42 2.10 0.23 -12.90
CA TYR A 42 2.60 -0.03 -14.26
C TYR A 42 3.96 -0.71 -14.31
N GLU A 43 4.75 -0.63 -13.24
CA GLU A 43 6.06 -1.28 -13.20
C GLU A 43 5.96 -2.71 -12.65
N PRO A 44 6.83 -3.63 -13.11
CA PRO A 44 6.90 -4.96 -12.53
C PRO A 44 7.24 -4.91 -11.03
N LEU A 45 6.52 -5.67 -10.20
CA LEU A 45 6.78 -5.77 -8.75
C LEU A 45 8.24 -6.11 -8.41
N LYS A 46 8.95 -6.85 -9.28
CA LYS A 46 10.38 -7.15 -9.15
C LYS A 46 11.30 -5.92 -9.16
N ASP A 47 10.90 -4.85 -9.85
CA ASP A 47 11.67 -3.63 -10.01
C ASP A 47 11.31 -2.64 -8.91
N ILE A 48 10.03 -2.57 -8.54
CA ILE A 48 9.53 -1.83 -7.38
C ILE A 48 10.10 -2.39 -6.08
N GLY A 49 10.17 -3.72 -5.97
CA GLY A 49 10.65 -4.43 -4.77
C GLY A 49 12.11 -4.12 -4.38
N LYS A 50 12.87 -3.48 -5.28
CA LYS A 50 14.25 -3.04 -5.02
C LYS A 50 14.33 -1.72 -4.26
N LYS A 51 13.26 -0.92 -4.28
CA LYS A 51 13.22 0.40 -3.65
C LYS A 51 13.06 0.30 -2.13
N GLU A 52 13.72 1.17 -1.39
CA GLU A 52 13.55 1.26 0.07
C GLU A 52 12.09 1.59 0.47
N GLY A 53 11.37 2.39 -0.32
CA GLY A 53 9.94 2.67 -0.10
C GLY A 53 9.06 1.42 -0.11
N PHE A 54 9.42 0.39 -0.87
CA PHE A 54 8.68 -0.87 -0.92
C PHE A 54 8.76 -1.64 0.40
N LYS A 55 9.89 -1.57 1.12
CA LYS A 55 10.05 -2.25 2.41
C LYS A 55 9.10 -1.68 3.47
N LYS A 56 8.84 -0.38 3.43
CA LYS A 56 7.89 0.28 4.33
C LYS A 56 6.46 -0.17 4.05
N ILE A 57 6.06 -0.14 2.77
CA ILE A 57 4.75 -0.60 2.33
C ILE A 57 4.55 -2.06 2.71
N SER A 58 5.55 -2.91 2.46
CA SER A 58 5.42 -4.33 2.74
C SER A 58 5.39 -4.67 4.23
N SER A 59 6.17 -3.96 5.05
CA SER A 59 6.12 -4.08 6.51
C SER A 59 4.76 -3.63 7.06
N CYS A 60 4.20 -2.55 6.51
CA CYS A 60 2.88 -2.08 6.89
C CYS A 60 1.79 -3.08 6.49
N CYS A 61 1.82 -3.63 5.28
CA CYS A 61 0.87 -4.66 4.86
C CYS A 61 0.93 -5.89 5.77
N ARG A 62 2.14 -6.32 6.17
CA ARG A 62 2.31 -7.43 7.12
C ARG A 62 1.68 -7.12 8.48
N GLN A 63 1.99 -5.96 9.06
CA GLN A 63 1.41 -5.56 10.36
C GLN A 63 -0.11 -5.42 10.27
N ALA A 64 -0.61 -4.78 9.22
CA ALA A 64 -2.04 -4.62 8.99
C ALA A 64 -2.75 -5.98 8.90
N ALA A 65 -2.17 -6.97 8.21
CA ALA A 65 -2.71 -8.32 8.16
C ALA A 65 -2.71 -9.01 9.53
N GLU A 66 -1.64 -8.86 10.32
CA GLU A 66 -1.56 -9.37 11.70
C GLU A 66 -2.62 -8.73 12.62
N ASP A 67 -2.93 -7.46 12.39
CA ASP A 67 -3.94 -6.69 13.11
C ASP A 67 -5.39 -6.93 12.60
N GLY A 68 -5.56 -7.75 11.56
CA GLY A 68 -6.87 -8.10 10.99
C GLY A 68 -7.41 -7.14 9.92
N PHE A 69 -6.56 -6.29 9.35
CA PHE A 69 -6.90 -5.40 8.24
C PHE A 69 -6.46 -6.00 6.89
N GLU A 70 -7.40 -6.09 5.95
CA GLU A 70 -7.14 -6.57 4.58
C GLU A 70 -6.65 -5.47 3.64
N TRP A 71 -6.78 -4.20 4.05
CA TRP A 71 -6.56 -3.05 3.20
C TRP A 71 -5.68 -2.01 3.89
N VAL A 72 -4.83 -1.35 3.12
CA VAL A 72 -3.99 -0.25 3.58
C VAL A 72 -4.16 0.94 2.66
N TRP A 73 -4.35 2.12 3.24
CA TRP A 73 -4.16 3.38 2.54
C TRP A 73 -2.72 3.83 2.71
N VAL A 74 -2.03 4.08 1.60
CA VAL A 74 -0.61 4.46 1.57
C VAL A 74 -0.51 5.94 1.20
N ASP A 75 -0.08 6.75 2.15
CA ASP A 75 0.19 8.18 1.99
C ASP A 75 1.69 8.40 1.73
N THR A 76 2.21 7.80 0.66
CA THR A 76 3.61 7.98 0.26
C THR A 76 3.74 8.54 -1.14
#